data_AF-A0A7K2XR58-F1
#
_entry.id   AF-A0A7K2XR58-F1
#
_cell.length_a   1.000
_cell.length_b   1.000
_cell.length_c   1.000
_cell.angle_alpha   90.00
_cell.angle_beta   90.00
_cell.angle_gamma   90.00
#
_symmetry.space_group_name_H-M   'P 1'
#
loop_
_entity.id
_entity.type
_entity.pdbx_description
1 polymer ?
#
loop_
_entity_poly.entity_id
_entity_poly.type
_entity_poly.pdbx_seq_one_letter_code
_entity_poly.pdbx_strand_id
1 'polypeptide(L)'
;MPQPRPHSAPGTDGYRVRSAPYALARATVLAHPAQHPAAAAFRDLLTRLHRLDTELALTAAPLCDDLYAARDSHPADFHRDTVLPLRRALHNRREPRPALLARLGDLPARLPRLAAWLALRADRATLLTALDTACGPALDAERAALAALCREPALAKATALTSADLLRAMNRAATGTADRRARKEEPTVLRYALRASTKTSPLSWFTAVGWGPLAGDPADGPARPVTSWGAAPVLDGPLRSVVRANRTLTTALTLALLDAPHRRTTLPHRVTSTARTAGPRTAYTRDRPSFAGGRYLVPGEDQAEVASGGPLRLLTHLAENPVPLPDLTRHLAAALCPDDEHDEHDGGDGNDGGDGGDGDDGGGDGGGAGGDGDGSGGGGGR
;
A
#
# COMPACT_ATOMS: atom_id res chain seq x y z
N MET A 1 -37.87 -33.92 -0.98
CA MET A 1 -37.48 -32.83 -0.05
C MET A 1 -37.12 -33.45 1.29
N PRO A 2 -35.89 -33.31 1.81
CA PRO A 2 -35.55 -33.84 3.12
C PRO A 2 -36.05 -32.87 4.21
N GLN A 3 -36.71 -33.41 5.24
CA GLN A 3 -37.27 -32.66 6.35
C GLN A 3 -36.16 -32.02 7.22
N PRO A 4 -36.38 -30.80 7.75
CA PRO A 4 -35.47 -30.19 8.70
C PRO A 4 -35.55 -30.90 10.05
N ARG A 5 -34.38 -31.31 10.58
CA ARG A 5 -34.29 -31.88 11.94
C ARG A 5 -34.46 -30.76 12.98
N PRO A 6 -35.14 -31.03 14.11
CA PRO A 6 -35.36 -30.04 15.15
C PRO A 6 -34.04 -29.64 15.81
N HIS A 7 -33.88 -28.35 16.07
CA HIS A 7 -32.75 -27.78 16.80
C HIS A 7 -32.80 -28.19 18.28
N SER A 8 -31.74 -28.83 18.76
CA SER A 8 -31.52 -29.06 20.19
C SER A 8 -31.29 -27.73 20.92
N ALA A 9 -31.87 -27.62 22.11
CA ALA A 9 -31.77 -26.46 23.01
C ALA A 9 -30.31 -26.08 23.35
N PRO A 10 -30.04 -24.80 23.68
CA PRO A 10 -28.68 -24.29 23.90
C PRO A 10 -28.11 -24.85 25.21
N GLY A 11 -27.22 -25.84 25.09
CA GLY A 11 -26.31 -26.23 26.16
C GLY A 11 -25.16 -25.24 26.30
N THR A 12 -24.59 -25.19 27.50
CA THR A 12 -23.38 -24.46 27.97
C THR A 12 -22.08 -24.83 27.25
N ASP A 13 -22.15 -25.16 25.96
CA ASP A 13 -21.02 -25.50 25.11
C ASP A 13 -20.53 -24.21 24.41
N GLY A 14 -19.29 -23.83 24.69
CA GLY A 14 -18.64 -22.65 24.11
C GLY A 14 -18.83 -22.57 22.59
N TYR A 15 -18.87 -21.35 22.07
CA TYR A 15 -19.13 -21.01 20.66
C TYR A 15 -18.33 -21.92 19.69
N ARG A 16 -18.94 -23.03 19.24
CA ARG A 16 -18.32 -23.94 18.27
C ARG A 16 -18.35 -23.26 16.90
N VAL A 17 -17.27 -22.57 16.55
CA VAL A 17 -17.05 -22.06 15.20
C VAL A 17 -16.92 -23.25 14.25
N ARG A 18 -17.95 -23.49 13.44
CA ARG A 18 -17.91 -24.47 12.36
C ARG A 18 -17.39 -23.78 11.11
N SER A 19 -16.10 -23.95 10.81
CA SER A 19 -15.50 -23.49 9.56
C SER A 19 -15.98 -24.38 8.41
N ALA A 20 -16.66 -23.77 7.43
CA ALA A 20 -16.93 -24.41 6.15
C ALA A 20 -15.76 -24.12 5.18
N PRO A 21 -15.32 -25.08 4.34
CA PRO A 21 -14.14 -24.93 3.50
C PRO A 21 -14.43 -24.00 2.32
N TYR A 22 -14.01 -22.74 2.44
CA TYR A 22 -14.07 -21.74 1.38
C TYR A 22 -12.67 -21.33 0.96
N ALA A 23 -12.49 -21.08 -0.33
CA ALA A 23 -11.31 -20.45 -0.88
C ALA A 23 -11.58 -18.95 -1.07
N LEU A 24 -10.66 -18.11 -0.61
CA LEU A 24 -10.63 -16.69 -0.95
C LEU A 24 -9.66 -16.47 -2.11
N ALA A 25 -10.18 -16.00 -3.23
CA ALA A 25 -9.40 -15.68 -4.42
C ALA A 25 -9.14 -14.17 -4.49
N ARG A 26 -7.92 -13.80 -4.86
CA ARG A 26 -7.54 -12.43 -5.21
C ARG A 26 -7.03 -12.44 -6.64
N ALA A 27 -7.62 -11.60 -7.47
CA ALA A 27 -7.25 -11.49 -8.87
C ALA A 27 -7.05 -10.03 -9.24
N THR A 28 -6.11 -9.77 -10.14
CA THR A 28 -6.00 -8.48 -10.80
C THR A 28 -7.24 -8.24 -11.66
N VAL A 29 -7.69 -6.99 -11.73
CA VAL A 29 -8.86 -6.65 -12.55
C VAL A 29 -8.49 -6.58 -14.04
N LEU A 30 -7.22 -6.33 -14.34
CA LEU A 30 -6.69 -6.35 -15.70
C LEU A 30 -5.85 -7.60 -15.93
N ALA A 31 -5.96 -8.13 -17.15
CA ALA A 31 -5.04 -9.13 -17.64
C ALA A 31 -3.70 -8.45 -17.98
N HIS A 32 -2.60 -9.17 -17.72
CA HIS A 32 -1.31 -8.76 -18.27
C HIS A 32 -1.34 -8.96 -19.79
N PRO A 33 -0.98 -7.92 -20.57
CA PRO A 33 -1.02 -8.04 -22.02
C PRO A 33 -0.07 -9.14 -22.48
N ALA A 34 -0.47 -9.86 -23.54
CA ALA A 34 0.42 -10.80 -24.20
C ALA A 34 1.64 -10.05 -24.75
N GLN A 35 2.80 -10.71 -24.72
CA GLN A 35 4.03 -10.12 -25.23
C GLN A 35 3.93 -9.89 -26.74
N HIS A 36 4.26 -8.68 -27.20
CA HIS A 36 4.28 -8.36 -28.62
C HIS A 36 5.46 -9.07 -29.33
N PRO A 37 5.31 -9.57 -30.57
CA PRO A 37 6.39 -10.27 -31.29
C PRO A 37 7.70 -9.47 -31.41
N ALA A 38 7.62 -8.16 -31.64
CA ALA A 38 8.81 -7.30 -31.69
C ALA A 38 9.59 -7.28 -30.36
N ALA A 39 8.87 -7.22 -29.23
CA ALA A 39 9.48 -7.27 -27.91
C ALA A 39 10.03 -8.66 -27.58
N ALA A 40 9.35 -9.73 -28.01
CA ALA A 40 9.86 -11.10 -27.91
C ALA A 40 11.17 -11.26 -28.68
N ALA A 41 11.21 -10.87 -29.96
CA ALA A 41 12.40 -10.94 -30.79
C ALA A 41 13.59 -10.16 -30.21
N PHE A 42 13.34 -8.97 -29.65
CA PHE A 42 14.39 -8.21 -28.96
C PHE A 42 14.94 -8.94 -27.73
N ARG A 43 14.08 -9.54 -26.90
CA ARG A 43 14.51 -10.33 -25.73
C ARG A 43 15.26 -11.62 -26.12
N ASP A 44 14.89 -12.24 -27.23
CA ASP A 44 15.60 -13.40 -27.76
C ASP A 44 17.01 -13.01 -28.22
N LEU A 45 17.16 -11.86 -28.91
CA LEU A 45 18.46 -11.32 -29.28
C LEU A 45 19.32 -11.01 -28.05
N LEU A 46 18.76 -10.44 -26.98
CA LEU A 46 19.47 -10.20 -25.72
C LEU A 46 19.93 -11.52 -25.06
N THR A 47 19.06 -12.53 -25.04
CA THR A 47 19.39 -13.86 -24.52
C THR A 47 20.54 -14.50 -25.31
N ARG A 48 20.51 -14.38 -26.64
CA ARG A 48 21.60 -14.85 -27.51
C ARG A 48 22.90 -14.10 -27.28
N LEU A 49 22.85 -12.78 -27.14
CA LEU A 49 24.03 -11.96 -26.83
C LEU A 49 24.64 -12.36 -25.48
N HIS A 50 23.82 -12.56 -24.45
CA HIS A 50 24.29 -12.98 -23.12
C HIS A 50 24.97 -14.36 -23.15
N ARG A 51 24.39 -15.33 -23.86
CA ARG A 51 25.03 -16.63 -24.08
C ARG A 51 26.38 -16.49 -24.78
N LEU A 52 26.44 -15.69 -25.83
CA LEU A 52 27.67 -15.46 -26.60
C LEU A 52 28.74 -14.77 -25.73
N ASP A 53 28.39 -13.73 -24.98
CA ASP A 53 29.32 -13.04 -24.07
C ASP A 53 29.88 -14.01 -23.01
N THR A 54 29.06 -14.96 -22.55
CA THR A 54 29.48 -16.03 -21.65
C THR A 54 30.48 -16.97 -22.33
N GLU A 55 30.21 -17.41 -23.56
CA GLU A 55 31.11 -18.26 -24.35
C GLU A 55 32.46 -17.57 -24.64
N LEU A 56 32.44 -16.27 -24.99
CA LEU A 56 33.66 -15.47 -25.17
C LEU A 56 34.48 -15.39 -23.88
N ALA A 57 33.83 -15.19 -22.74
CA ALA A 57 34.49 -15.12 -21.44
C ALA A 57 35.13 -16.47 -21.05
N LEU A 58 34.42 -17.59 -21.28
CA LEU A 58 34.93 -18.94 -21.03
C LEU A 58 36.10 -19.33 -21.96
N THR A 59 36.12 -18.78 -23.18
CA THR A 59 37.17 -19.07 -24.17
C THR A 59 38.47 -18.30 -23.90
N ALA A 60 38.40 -17.15 -23.24
CA ALA A 60 39.50 -16.19 -23.14
C ALA A 60 40.75 -16.74 -22.42
N ALA A 61 40.60 -17.40 -21.27
CA ALA A 61 41.73 -17.93 -20.50
C ALA A 61 42.43 -19.10 -21.22
N PRO A 62 41.72 -20.16 -21.67
CA PRO A 62 42.34 -21.22 -22.46
C PRO A 62 43.01 -20.73 -23.75
N LEU A 63 42.45 -19.68 -24.39
CA LEU A 63 43.07 -19.07 -25.56
C LEU A 63 44.38 -18.35 -25.21
N CYS A 64 44.50 -17.76 -24.02
CA CYS A 64 45.76 -17.17 -23.56
C CYS A 64 46.85 -18.24 -23.40
N ASP A 65 46.47 -19.43 -22.93
CA ASP A 65 47.38 -20.58 -22.79
C ASP A 65 47.80 -21.12 -24.15
N ASP A 66 46.86 -21.29 -25.08
CA ASP A 66 47.16 -21.71 -26.46
C ASP A 66 48.13 -20.72 -27.14
N LEU A 67 47.90 -19.40 -26.98
CA LEU A 67 48.78 -18.36 -27.51
C LEU A 67 50.17 -18.35 -26.85
N TYR A 68 50.27 -18.77 -25.59
CA TYR A 68 51.55 -18.91 -24.90
C TYR A 68 52.31 -20.15 -25.38
N ALA A 69 51.63 -21.30 -25.49
CA ALA A 69 52.21 -22.54 -25.99
C ALA A 69 52.69 -22.41 -27.44
N ALA A 70 52.02 -21.61 -28.26
CA ALA A 70 52.39 -21.36 -29.65
C ALA A 70 53.62 -20.44 -29.83
N ARG A 71 54.28 -19.98 -28.75
CA ARG A 71 55.37 -18.98 -28.80
C ARG A 71 56.45 -19.31 -29.82
N ASP A 72 56.88 -20.56 -29.89
CA ASP A 72 58.01 -20.98 -30.72
C ASP A 72 57.60 -21.25 -32.19
N SER A 73 56.31 -21.10 -32.52
CA SER A 73 55.77 -21.36 -33.86
C SER A 73 55.77 -20.14 -34.79
N HIS A 74 56.28 -18.98 -34.35
CA HIS A 74 56.34 -17.75 -35.17
C HIS A 74 57.57 -16.89 -34.84
N PRO A 75 57.97 -15.97 -35.73
CA PRO A 75 59.11 -15.06 -35.49
C PRO A 75 58.93 -14.17 -34.26
N ALA A 76 60.04 -13.79 -33.61
CA ALA A 76 60.03 -12.99 -32.39
C ALA A 76 59.33 -11.62 -32.55
N ASP A 77 59.50 -10.96 -33.70
CA ASP A 77 58.85 -9.68 -33.99
C ASP A 77 57.33 -9.82 -34.10
N PHE A 78 56.84 -10.88 -34.75
CA PHE A 78 55.41 -11.19 -34.82
C PHE A 78 54.84 -11.50 -33.43
N HIS A 79 55.59 -12.22 -32.60
CA HIS A 79 55.19 -12.49 -31.22
C HIS A 79 55.00 -11.18 -30.44
N ARG A 80 56.00 -10.28 -30.51
CA ARG A 80 56.01 -9.02 -29.78
C ARG A 80 54.89 -8.08 -30.24
N ASP A 81 54.69 -7.97 -31.54
CA ASP A 81 53.85 -6.92 -32.13
C ASP A 81 52.40 -7.35 -32.35
N THR A 82 52.12 -8.67 -32.39
CA THR A 82 50.78 -9.23 -32.65
C THR A 82 50.29 -10.11 -31.49
N VAL A 83 51.05 -11.16 -31.13
CA VAL A 83 50.58 -12.17 -30.15
C VAL A 83 50.50 -11.61 -28.72
N LEU A 84 51.52 -10.88 -28.26
CA LEU A 84 51.52 -10.28 -26.93
C LEU A 84 50.40 -9.24 -26.72
N PRO A 85 50.16 -8.28 -27.64
CA PRO A 85 49.02 -7.37 -27.55
C PRO A 85 47.67 -8.10 -27.55
N LEU A 86 47.51 -9.13 -28.37
CA LEU A 86 46.29 -9.93 -28.40
C LEU A 86 46.06 -10.65 -27.06
N ARG A 87 47.09 -11.32 -26.53
CA ARG A 87 47.02 -11.99 -25.22
C ARG A 87 46.70 -11.00 -24.11
N ARG A 88 47.31 -9.81 -24.12
CA ARG A 88 47.01 -8.73 -23.16
C ARG A 88 45.58 -8.24 -23.29
N ALA A 89 45.04 -8.12 -24.51
CA ALA A 89 43.65 -7.73 -24.72
C ALA A 89 42.69 -8.79 -24.16
N LEU A 90 42.92 -10.07 -24.46
CA LEU A 90 42.14 -11.20 -23.96
C LEU A 90 42.16 -11.28 -22.43
N HIS A 91 43.36 -11.24 -21.82
CA HIS A 91 43.52 -11.32 -20.37
C HIS A 91 42.82 -10.16 -19.64
N ASN A 92 42.91 -8.94 -20.19
CA ASN A 92 42.25 -7.76 -19.63
C ASN A 92 40.78 -7.61 -20.03
N ARG A 93 40.21 -8.58 -20.76
CA ARG A 93 38.84 -8.55 -21.30
C ARG A 93 38.55 -7.26 -22.08
N ARG A 94 39.52 -6.81 -22.87
CA ARG A 94 39.42 -5.63 -23.74
C ARG A 94 39.25 -6.05 -25.19
N GLU A 95 38.50 -5.23 -25.93
CA GLU A 95 38.36 -5.41 -27.38
C GLU A 95 39.72 -5.14 -28.07
N PRO A 96 40.28 -6.10 -28.82
CA PRO A 96 41.51 -5.85 -29.56
C PRO A 96 41.27 -4.88 -30.71
N ARG A 97 42.27 -4.04 -30.99
CA ARG A 97 42.20 -3.02 -32.03
C ARG A 97 42.01 -3.67 -33.41
N PRO A 98 41.22 -3.08 -34.33
CA PRO A 98 41.04 -3.63 -35.68
C PRO A 98 42.35 -3.86 -36.45
N ALA A 99 43.30 -2.92 -36.34
CA ALA A 99 44.62 -3.05 -36.98
C ALA A 99 45.44 -4.24 -36.46
N LEU A 100 45.23 -4.66 -35.20
CA LEU A 100 45.86 -5.84 -34.63
C LEU A 100 45.26 -7.12 -35.24
N LEU A 101 43.94 -7.15 -35.42
CA LEU A 101 43.23 -8.29 -35.99
C LEU A 101 43.59 -8.51 -37.47
N ALA A 102 43.77 -7.42 -38.23
CA ALA A 102 44.23 -7.49 -39.62
C ALA A 102 45.64 -8.09 -39.76
N ARG A 103 46.45 -8.05 -38.69
CA ARG A 103 47.83 -8.58 -38.67
C ARG A 103 47.93 -10.03 -38.22
N LEU A 104 46.82 -10.72 -37.93
CA LEU A 104 46.85 -12.09 -37.41
C LEU A 104 47.40 -13.11 -38.42
N GLY A 105 47.35 -12.81 -39.72
CA GLY A 105 47.86 -13.69 -40.77
C GLY A 105 47.24 -15.08 -40.69
N ASP A 106 48.08 -16.11 -40.70
CA ASP A 106 47.70 -17.53 -40.64
C ASP A 106 47.45 -18.06 -39.21
N LEU A 107 47.65 -17.24 -38.17
CA LEU A 107 47.54 -17.66 -36.78
C LEU A 107 46.19 -18.31 -36.44
N PRO A 108 45.02 -17.84 -36.94
CA PRO A 108 43.74 -18.52 -36.71
C PRO A 108 43.67 -19.93 -37.30
N ALA A 109 44.38 -20.21 -38.40
CA ALA A 109 44.43 -21.54 -38.98
C ALA A 109 45.27 -22.51 -38.13
N ARG A 110 46.30 -21.99 -37.45
CA ARG A 110 47.16 -22.76 -36.53
C ARG A 110 46.55 -22.97 -35.16
N LEU A 111 45.69 -22.06 -34.71
CA LEU A 111 45.03 -22.11 -33.40
C LEU A 111 43.50 -22.15 -33.58
N PRO A 112 42.88 -23.34 -33.64
CA PRO A 112 41.44 -23.49 -33.85
C PRO A 112 40.60 -22.70 -32.83
N ARG A 113 41.04 -22.61 -31.57
CA ARG A 113 40.37 -21.80 -30.53
C ARG A 113 40.39 -20.31 -30.83
N LEU A 114 41.45 -19.80 -31.48
CA LEU A 114 41.51 -18.41 -31.95
C LEU A 114 40.50 -18.18 -33.08
N ALA A 115 40.43 -19.10 -34.05
CA ALA A 115 39.43 -19.00 -35.12
C ALA A 115 37.99 -19.02 -34.56
N ALA A 116 37.68 -19.94 -33.64
CA ALA A 116 36.39 -20.01 -32.98
C ALA A 116 36.07 -18.71 -32.21
N TRP A 117 37.04 -18.17 -31.47
CA TRP A 117 36.88 -16.90 -30.75
C TRP A 117 36.65 -15.70 -31.69
N LEU A 118 37.33 -15.66 -32.84
CA LEU A 118 37.11 -14.62 -33.85
C LEU A 118 35.70 -14.71 -34.46
N ALA A 119 35.21 -15.94 -34.74
CA ALA A 119 33.85 -16.17 -35.20
C ALA A 119 32.82 -15.68 -34.17
N LEU A 120 32.97 -16.06 -32.90
CA LEU A 120 32.12 -15.57 -31.81
C LEU A 120 32.11 -14.04 -31.75
N ARG A 121 33.26 -13.38 -31.93
CA ARG A 121 33.31 -11.90 -31.96
C ARG A 121 32.58 -11.29 -33.16
N ALA A 122 32.68 -11.89 -34.34
CA ALA A 122 31.95 -11.44 -35.51
C ALA A 122 30.42 -11.61 -35.31
N ASP A 123 30.00 -12.73 -34.73
CA ASP A 123 28.62 -12.99 -34.36
C ASP A 123 28.11 -11.99 -33.32
N ARG A 124 28.95 -11.63 -32.33
CA ARG A 124 28.64 -10.58 -31.35
C ARG A 124 28.37 -9.25 -32.02
N ALA A 125 29.23 -8.82 -32.93
CA ALA A 125 29.07 -7.56 -33.65
C ALA A 125 27.77 -7.57 -34.48
N THR A 126 27.47 -8.68 -35.14
CA THR A 126 26.21 -8.87 -35.89
C THR A 126 24.99 -8.79 -34.98
N LEU A 127 25.01 -9.43 -33.81
CA LEU A 127 23.93 -9.37 -32.83
C LEU A 127 23.73 -7.96 -32.26
N LEU A 128 24.79 -7.21 -32.02
CA LEU A 128 24.69 -5.83 -31.54
C LEU A 128 24.01 -4.92 -32.60
N THR A 129 24.35 -5.07 -33.87
CA THR A 129 23.67 -4.36 -34.97
C THR A 129 22.20 -4.77 -35.08
N ALA A 130 21.89 -6.06 -34.93
CA ALA A 130 20.51 -6.54 -34.94
C ALA A 130 19.71 -6.00 -33.74
N LEU A 131 20.31 -5.91 -32.56
CA LEU A 131 19.71 -5.32 -31.36
C LEU A 131 19.42 -3.83 -31.55
N ASP A 132 20.37 -3.07 -32.10
CA ASP A 132 20.19 -1.64 -32.38
C ASP A 132 19.00 -1.41 -33.32
N THR A 133 18.91 -2.23 -34.38
CA THR A 133 17.80 -2.20 -35.34
C THR A 133 16.45 -2.59 -34.70
N ALA A 134 16.45 -3.59 -33.82
CA ALA A 134 15.22 -4.10 -33.19
C ALA A 134 14.72 -3.25 -32.01
N CYS A 135 15.58 -2.43 -31.40
CA CYS A 135 15.28 -1.67 -30.18
C CYS A 135 14.10 -0.72 -30.33
N GLY A 136 14.10 0.11 -31.39
CA GLY A 136 13.04 1.09 -31.66
C GLY A 136 11.65 0.44 -31.78
N PRO A 137 11.46 -0.50 -32.73
CA PRO A 137 10.18 -1.21 -32.89
C PRO A 137 9.71 -1.94 -31.63
N ALA A 138 10.63 -2.55 -30.87
CA ALA A 138 10.29 -3.23 -29.62
C ALA A 138 9.80 -2.23 -28.56
N LEU A 139 10.47 -1.09 -28.41
CA LEU A 139 10.09 -0.04 -27.47
C LEU A 139 8.74 0.61 -27.83
N ASP A 140 8.51 0.87 -29.12
CA ASP A 140 7.26 1.44 -29.60
C ASP A 140 6.08 0.48 -29.37
N ALA A 141 6.29 -0.83 -29.59
CA ALA A 141 5.29 -1.86 -29.30
C ALA A 141 4.95 -1.93 -27.79
N GLU A 142 5.94 -1.89 -26.91
CA GLU A 142 5.73 -1.89 -25.45
C GLU A 142 5.01 -0.62 -24.99
N ARG A 143 5.33 0.56 -25.57
CA ARG A 143 4.61 1.81 -25.30
C ARG A 143 3.19 1.81 -25.82
N ALA A 144 2.94 1.20 -26.97
CA ALA A 144 1.58 1.03 -27.49
C ALA A 144 0.75 0.11 -26.57
N ALA A 145 1.35 -0.97 -26.07
CA ALA A 145 0.72 -1.85 -25.09
C ALA A 145 0.41 -1.12 -23.77
N LEU A 146 1.34 -0.29 -23.27
CA LEU A 146 1.11 0.56 -22.10
C LEU A 146 -0.04 1.55 -22.35
N ALA A 147 -0.06 2.23 -23.50
CA ALA A 147 -1.13 3.14 -23.86
C ALA A 147 -2.49 2.43 -23.94
N ALA A 148 -2.53 1.19 -24.43
CA ALA A 148 -3.74 0.37 -24.44
C ALA A 148 -4.24 0.07 -23.02
N LEU A 149 -3.35 -0.36 -22.12
CA LEU A 149 -3.68 -0.55 -20.70
C LEU A 149 -4.18 0.74 -20.04
N CYS A 150 -3.59 1.89 -20.38
CA CYS A 150 -4.03 3.18 -19.87
C CYS A 150 -5.42 3.61 -20.36
N ARG A 151 -5.90 3.07 -21.48
CA ARG A 151 -7.28 3.28 -21.95
C ARG A 151 -8.31 2.41 -21.24
N GLU A 152 -7.88 1.38 -20.52
CA GLU A 152 -8.80 0.49 -19.81
C GLU A 152 -9.54 1.25 -18.69
N PRO A 153 -10.90 1.26 -18.70
CA PRO A 153 -11.69 1.98 -17.69
C PRO A 153 -11.39 1.52 -16.25
N ALA A 154 -11.03 0.24 -16.08
CA ALA A 154 -10.66 -0.29 -14.77
C ALA A 154 -9.40 0.37 -14.21
N LEU A 155 -8.41 0.70 -15.04
CA LEU A 155 -7.20 1.38 -14.57
C LEU A 155 -7.49 2.82 -14.15
N ALA A 156 -8.34 3.52 -14.89
CA ALA A 156 -8.78 4.86 -14.53
C ALA A 156 -9.51 4.86 -13.18
N LYS A 157 -10.43 3.92 -12.97
CA LYS A 157 -11.13 3.73 -11.67
C LYS A 157 -10.15 3.46 -10.53
N ALA A 158 -9.16 2.57 -10.75
CA ALA A 158 -8.17 2.23 -9.73
C ALA A 158 -7.31 3.43 -9.33
N THR A 159 -6.92 4.22 -10.34
CA THR A 159 -6.02 5.36 -10.22
C THR A 159 -6.69 6.60 -9.63
N ALA A 160 -7.98 6.81 -9.93
CA ALA A 160 -8.73 7.98 -9.45
C ALA A 160 -8.73 8.11 -7.92
N LEU A 161 -8.72 6.99 -7.20
CA LEU A 161 -8.65 6.96 -5.73
C LEU A 161 -7.21 7.01 -5.18
N THR A 162 -6.20 6.98 -6.04
CA THR A 162 -4.78 7.01 -5.64
C THR A 162 -4.24 8.44 -5.69
N SER A 163 -4.29 9.10 -6.84
CA SER A 163 -3.96 10.52 -6.95
C SER A 163 -4.45 11.13 -8.27
N ALA A 164 -4.82 12.42 -8.22
CA ALA A 164 -5.23 13.17 -9.41
C ALA A 164 -4.06 13.35 -10.41
N ASP A 165 -2.83 13.54 -9.92
CA ASP A 165 -1.64 13.65 -10.77
C ASP A 165 -1.36 12.37 -11.55
N LEU A 166 -1.46 11.23 -10.88
CA LEU A 166 -1.30 9.93 -11.54
C LEU A 166 -2.40 9.69 -12.57
N LEU A 167 -3.66 10.05 -12.26
CA LEU A 167 -4.76 9.94 -13.22
C LEU A 167 -4.50 10.79 -14.46
N ARG A 168 -3.99 12.03 -14.30
CA ARG A 168 -3.61 12.88 -15.44
C ARG A 168 -2.47 12.27 -16.26
N ALA A 169 -1.46 11.70 -15.61
CA ALA A 169 -0.36 11.02 -16.28
C ALA A 169 -0.84 9.77 -17.05
N MET A 170 -1.75 8.97 -16.47
CA MET A 170 -2.39 7.82 -17.13
C MET A 170 -3.17 8.25 -18.37
N ASN A 171 -4.01 9.28 -18.24
CA ASN A 171 -4.80 9.79 -19.37
C ASN A 171 -3.90 10.31 -20.50
N ARG A 172 -2.75 10.93 -20.17
CA ARG A 172 -1.75 11.31 -21.18
C ARG A 172 -1.08 10.10 -21.81
N ALA A 173 -0.69 9.10 -21.03
CA ALA A 173 -0.10 7.88 -21.57
C ALA A 173 -1.09 7.13 -22.50
N ALA A 174 -2.39 7.19 -22.19
CA ALA A 174 -3.46 6.61 -23.00
C ALA A 174 -3.54 7.18 -24.42
N THR A 175 -3.07 8.42 -24.65
CA THR A 175 -3.02 9.03 -25.99
C THR A 175 -1.79 8.62 -26.80
N GLY A 176 -0.81 7.93 -26.19
CA GLY A 176 0.44 7.55 -26.85
C GLY A 176 1.41 8.70 -27.09
N THR A 177 1.22 9.85 -26.43
CA THR A 177 2.08 11.03 -26.63
C THR A 177 3.49 10.77 -26.09
N ALA A 178 4.53 11.04 -26.90
CA ALA A 178 5.94 10.76 -26.57
C ALA A 178 6.77 12.02 -26.19
N ASP A 179 6.11 13.04 -25.61
CA ASP A 179 6.74 14.30 -25.22
C ASP A 179 7.67 14.16 -23.99
N ARG A 180 8.46 15.21 -23.67
CA ARG A 180 9.40 15.21 -22.53
C ARG A 180 8.70 14.88 -21.19
N ARG A 181 7.46 15.33 -21.04
CA ARG A 181 6.69 15.14 -19.80
C ARG A 181 6.20 13.71 -19.69
N ALA A 182 5.68 13.14 -20.78
CA ALA A 182 5.30 11.74 -20.88
C ALA A 182 6.48 10.82 -20.52
N ARG A 183 7.69 11.09 -21.05
CA ARG A 183 8.89 10.32 -20.69
C ARG A 183 9.26 10.39 -19.20
N LYS A 184 9.04 11.55 -18.56
CA LYS A 184 9.27 11.73 -17.12
C LYS A 184 8.22 10.98 -16.28
N GLU A 185 6.98 10.94 -16.75
CA GLU A 185 5.85 10.29 -16.07
C GLU A 185 5.81 8.77 -16.30
N GLU A 186 6.35 8.29 -17.42
CA GLU A 186 6.33 6.90 -17.91
C GLU A 186 6.74 5.86 -16.85
N PRO A 187 7.82 6.00 -16.06
CA PRO A 187 8.17 5.02 -15.04
C PRO A 187 7.12 4.87 -13.93
N THR A 188 6.49 5.97 -13.52
CA THR A 188 5.41 5.94 -12.52
C THR A 188 4.16 5.32 -13.12
N VAL A 189 3.84 5.66 -14.37
CA VAL A 189 2.71 5.08 -15.10
C VAL A 189 2.88 3.57 -15.24
N LEU A 190 4.04 3.12 -15.72
CA LEU A 190 4.39 1.70 -15.89
C LEU A 190 4.26 0.94 -14.57
N ARG A 191 4.71 1.51 -13.45
CA ARG A 191 4.59 0.87 -12.12
C ARG A 191 3.14 0.54 -11.76
N TYR A 192 2.22 1.46 -12.01
CA TYR A 192 0.80 1.27 -11.66
C TYR A 192 0.05 0.43 -12.70
N ALA A 193 0.41 0.51 -13.98
CA ALA A 193 -0.08 -0.41 -14.99
C ALA A 193 0.33 -1.87 -14.68
N LEU A 194 1.62 -2.09 -14.36
CA LEU A 194 2.11 -3.40 -13.95
C LEU A 194 1.42 -3.88 -12.66
N ARG A 195 1.26 -3.00 -11.66
CA ARG A 195 0.50 -3.35 -10.46
C ARG A 195 -0.90 -3.86 -10.81
N ALA A 196 -1.60 -3.17 -11.70
CA ALA A 196 -2.95 -3.51 -12.11
C ALA A 196 -3.06 -4.86 -12.82
N SER A 197 -1.97 -5.34 -13.42
CA SER A 197 -1.94 -6.58 -14.19
C SER A 197 -1.19 -7.75 -13.54
N THR A 198 -0.34 -7.50 -12.53
CA THR A 198 0.52 -8.54 -11.94
C THR A 198 0.46 -8.65 -10.42
N LYS A 199 -0.02 -7.63 -9.69
CA LYS A 199 0.01 -7.63 -8.23
C LYS A 199 -1.37 -7.85 -7.61
N THR A 200 -1.55 -8.99 -6.95
CA THR A 200 -2.81 -9.40 -6.30
C THR A 200 -3.01 -8.87 -4.88
N SER A 201 -2.18 -7.92 -4.42
CA SER A 201 -2.38 -7.27 -3.12
C SER A 201 -3.60 -6.34 -3.19
N PRO A 202 -4.55 -6.42 -2.23
CA PRO A 202 -5.73 -5.57 -2.22
C PRO A 202 -5.35 -4.08 -2.21
N LEU A 203 -5.81 -3.34 -3.21
CA LEU A 203 -5.72 -1.88 -3.28
C LEU A 203 -6.71 -1.36 -4.30
N SER A 204 -7.71 -0.59 -3.86
CA SER A 204 -8.65 0.07 -4.77
C SER A 204 -9.22 -0.92 -5.81
N TRP A 205 -9.47 -0.46 -7.03
CA TRP A 205 -9.91 -1.24 -8.18
C TRP A 205 -8.77 -1.98 -8.91
N PHE A 206 -7.54 -2.02 -8.36
CA PHE A 206 -6.44 -2.80 -8.96
C PHE A 206 -6.66 -4.31 -8.82
N THR A 207 -7.30 -4.71 -7.72
CA THR A 207 -7.46 -6.10 -7.32
C THR A 207 -8.90 -6.32 -6.89
N ALA A 208 -9.51 -7.38 -7.38
CA ALA A 208 -10.80 -7.86 -6.91
C ALA A 208 -10.62 -9.08 -5.99
N VAL A 209 -11.57 -9.26 -5.08
CA VAL A 209 -11.60 -10.36 -4.12
C VAL A 209 -12.91 -11.10 -4.29
N GLY A 210 -12.85 -12.42 -4.34
CA GLY A 210 -14.01 -13.29 -4.35
C GLY A 210 -13.85 -14.43 -3.37
N TRP A 211 -14.96 -15.03 -2.97
CA TRP A 211 -15.00 -16.31 -2.29
C TRP A 211 -15.56 -17.37 -3.23
N GLY A 212 -15.17 -18.62 -3.01
CA GLY A 212 -15.78 -19.76 -3.66
C GLY A 212 -15.71 -20.97 -2.73
N PRO A 213 -16.57 -21.97 -2.93
CA PRO A 213 -16.37 -23.24 -2.25
C PRO A 213 -14.99 -23.80 -2.64
N LEU A 214 -14.23 -24.29 -1.65
CA LEU A 214 -13.11 -25.16 -1.97
C LEU A 214 -13.75 -26.44 -2.52
N ALA A 215 -13.44 -26.84 -3.75
CA ALA A 215 -13.98 -28.09 -4.30
C ALA A 215 -13.64 -29.22 -3.31
N GLY A 216 -14.68 -29.94 -2.86
CA GLY A 216 -14.49 -31.13 -2.03
C GLY A 216 -13.71 -32.21 -2.79
N ASP A 217 -13.33 -33.28 -2.10
CA ASP A 217 -12.71 -34.45 -2.74
C ASP A 217 -13.49 -34.85 -4.00
N PRO A 218 -12.79 -35.20 -5.10
CA PRO A 218 -13.41 -35.55 -6.37
C PRO A 218 -14.06 -36.93 -6.26
N ALA A 219 -15.15 -37.03 -5.50
CA ALA A 219 -16.05 -38.16 -5.55
C ALA A 219 -17.09 -37.88 -6.64
N ASP A 220 -16.91 -38.55 -7.79
CA ASP A 220 -17.92 -38.76 -8.85
C ASP A 220 -18.13 -37.70 -9.94
N GLY A 221 -17.21 -36.75 -10.16
CA GLY A 221 -17.26 -35.83 -11.30
C GLY A 221 -16.00 -35.88 -12.18
N PRO A 222 -16.09 -35.78 -13.53
CA PRO A 222 -14.90 -35.60 -14.34
C PRO A 222 -14.18 -34.33 -13.89
N ALA A 223 -12.88 -34.45 -13.62
CA ALA A 223 -12.04 -33.33 -13.24
C ALA A 223 -12.28 -32.17 -14.21
N ARG A 224 -12.92 -31.10 -13.74
CA ARG A 224 -13.20 -29.95 -14.58
C ARG A 224 -11.84 -29.42 -15.04
N PRO A 225 -11.57 -29.32 -16.36
CA PRO A 225 -10.28 -28.86 -16.83
C PRO A 225 -10.03 -27.49 -16.20
N VAL A 226 -9.01 -27.42 -15.35
CA VAL A 226 -8.53 -26.13 -14.84
C VAL A 226 -7.93 -25.46 -16.06
N THR A 227 -8.71 -24.56 -16.67
CA THR A 227 -8.18 -23.65 -17.67
C THR A 227 -6.92 -23.03 -17.08
N SER A 228 -5.82 -23.11 -17.83
CA SER A 228 -4.56 -22.48 -17.46
C SER A 228 -4.81 -21.10 -16.86
N TRP A 229 -4.16 -20.81 -15.72
CA TRP A 229 -4.27 -19.51 -15.05
C TRP A 229 -4.06 -18.39 -16.07
N GLY A 230 -5.10 -17.57 -16.29
CA GLY A 230 -5.09 -16.48 -17.27
C GLY A 230 -5.90 -16.71 -18.56
N ALA A 231 -6.44 -17.91 -18.80
CA ALA A 231 -7.30 -18.17 -19.97
C ALA A 231 -8.78 -17.81 -19.75
N ALA A 232 -9.22 -17.72 -18.49
CA ALA A 232 -10.57 -17.34 -18.09
C ALA A 232 -10.54 -16.35 -16.92
N PRO A 233 -11.55 -15.46 -16.79
CA PRO A 233 -11.68 -14.61 -15.61
C PRO A 233 -11.76 -15.48 -14.34
N VAL A 234 -10.88 -15.20 -13.37
CA VAL A 234 -10.82 -15.93 -12.08
C VAL A 234 -12.06 -15.68 -11.22
N LEU A 235 -12.78 -14.59 -11.49
CA LEU A 235 -13.95 -14.14 -10.75
C LEU A 235 -15.16 -14.10 -11.67
N ASP A 236 -16.25 -14.72 -11.23
CA ASP A 236 -17.53 -14.73 -11.95
C ASP A 236 -18.33 -13.44 -11.71
N GLY A 237 -19.06 -13.01 -12.74
CA GLY A 237 -20.02 -11.91 -12.66
C GLY A 237 -19.40 -10.50 -12.62
N PRO A 238 -20.26 -9.46 -12.55
CA PRO A 238 -19.79 -8.08 -12.55
C PRO A 238 -19.12 -7.72 -11.22
N LEU A 239 -17.93 -7.11 -11.30
CA LEU A 239 -17.23 -6.59 -10.13
C LEU A 239 -18.01 -5.46 -9.46
N ARG A 240 -18.14 -5.49 -8.14
CA ARG A 240 -18.85 -4.48 -7.34
C ARG A 240 -17.88 -3.73 -6.42
N SER A 241 -17.88 -2.40 -6.48
CA SER A 241 -17.14 -1.54 -5.54
C SER A 241 -17.91 -1.40 -4.24
N VAL A 242 -17.20 -1.55 -3.12
CA VAL A 242 -17.69 -1.10 -1.81
C VAL A 242 -16.85 0.08 -1.38
N VAL A 243 -17.49 1.25 -1.27
CA VAL A 243 -16.85 2.47 -0.78
C VAL A 243 -17.17 2.64 0.70
N ARG A 244 -16.16 3.01 1.49
CA ARG A 244 -16.28 3.31 2.91
C ARG A 244 -15.62 4.65 3.18
N ALA A 245 -16.22 5.42 4.09
CA ALA A 245 -15.58 6.62 4.62
C ALA A 245 -14.26 6.25 5.30
N ASN A 246 -13.25 7.11 5.16
CA ASN A 246 -12.00 6.93 5.88
C ASN A 246 -12.29 7.01 7.38
N ARG A 247 -11.99 5.93 8.12
CA ARG A 247 -12.29 5.83 9.55
C ARG A 247 -11.65 6.96 10.35
N THR A 248 -10.40 7.31 10.07
CA THR A 248 -9.68 8.38 10.76
C THR A 248 -10.36 9.73 10.53
N LEU A 249 -10.81 10.01 9.30
CA LEU A 249 -11.57 11.22 8.99
C LEU A 249 -12.91 11.26 9.73
N THR A 250 -13.65 10.15 9.71
CA THR A 250 -14.91 10.03 10.46
C THR A 250 -14.68 10.25 11.95
N THR A 251 -13.64 9.64 12.54
CA THR A 251 -13.27 9.83 13.95
C THR A 251 -12.94 11.30 14.24
N ALA A 252 -12.11 11.96 13.41
CA ALA A 252 -11.76 13.36 13.62
C ALA A 252 -12.97 14.29 13.53
N LEU A 253 -13.86 14.06 12.56
CA LEU A 253 -15.12 14.80 12.45
C LEU A 253 -16.00 14.59 13.69
N THR A 254 -16.19 13.33 14.12
CA THR A 254 -16.97 13.02 15.32
C THR A 254 -16.40 13.73 16.55
N LEU A 255 -15.08 13.70 16.76
CA LEU A 255 -14.44 14.40 17.88
C LEU A 255 -14.64 15.92 17.81
N ALA A 256 -14.48 16.52 16.63
CA ALA A 256 -14.72 17.95 16.44
C ALA A 256 -16.20 18.34 16.70
N LEU A 257 -17.14 17.47 16.33
CA LEU A 257 -18.57 17.69 16.62
C LEU A 257 -18.87 17.58 18.12
N LEU A 258 -18.19 16.67 18.82
CA LEU A 258 -18.34 16.43 20.26
C LEU A 258 -17.64 17.48 21.14
N ASP A 259 -16.74 18.28 20.57
CA ASP A 259 -16.08 19.38 21.28
C ASP A 259 -17.07 20.49 21.65
N ALA A 260 -18.14 20.65 20.87
CA ALA A 260 -19.22 21.59 21.16
C ALA A 260 -20.14 21.07 22.29
N PRO A 261 -20.21 21.73 23.47
CA PRO A 261 -20.92 21.21 24.63
C PRO A 261 -22.39 20.86 24.37
N HIS A 262 -23.10 21.71 23.61
CA HIS A 262 -24.52 21.52 23.27
C HIS A 262 -24.80 20.26 22.44
N ARG A 263 -23.82 19.76 21.67
CA ARG A 263 -23.97 18.52 20.87
C ARG A 263 -23.65 17.29 21.70
N ARG A 264 -22.69 17.42 22.62
CA ARG A 264 -22.31 16.36 23.55
C ARG A 264 -23.42 16.02 24.54
N THR A 265 -24.15 17.02 25.02
CA THR A 265 -25.22 16.84 26.02
C THR A 265 -26.44 16.10 25.49
N THR A 266 -26.69 16.16 24.17
CA THR A 266 -27.84 15.52 23.53
C THR A 266 -27.60 14.06 23.13
N LEU A 267 -26.37 13.58 23.24
CA LEU A 267 -26.02 12.22 22.82
C LEU A 267 -26.04 11.26 24.02
N PRO A 268 -26.47 10.00 23.83
CA PRO A 268 -26.36 8.98 24.86
C PRO A 268 -24.90 8.54 25.01
N HIS A 269 -24.45 8.38 26.25
CA HIS A 269 -23.09 8.00 26.64
C HIS A 269 -23.06 6.56 27.14
N ARG A 270 -21.98 5.85 26.81
CA ARG A 270 -21.69 4.50 27.29
C ARG A 270 -20.23 4.45 27.73
N VAL A 271 -19.90 3.63 28.71
CA VAL A 271 -18.50 3.35 29.04
C VAL A 271 -17.81 2.65 27.87
N THR A 272 -16.61 3.13 27.54
CA THR A 272 -15.78 2.53 26.49
C THR A 272 -15.36 1.10 26.89
N SER A 273 -15.29 0.21 25.90
CA SER A 273 -14.83 -1.18 26.08
C SER A 273 -13.33 -1.30 26.38
N THR A 274 -12.59 -0.19 26.31
CA THR A 274 -11.13 -0.16 26.54
C THR A 274 -10.75 0.09 28.00
N ALA A 275 -11.72 0.18 28.90
CA ALA A 275 -11.49 0.41 30.33
C ALA A 275 -10.63 -0.72 30.93
N ARG A 276 -9.49 -0.36 31.52
CA ARG A 276 -8.59 -1.29 32.21
C ARG A 276 -8.34 -0.77 33.62
N THR A 277 -8.86 -1.47 34.62
CA THR A 277 -8.65 -1.12 36.03
C THR A 277 -7.45 -1.90 36.58
N ALA A 278 -6.48 -1.17 37.11
CA ALA A 278 -5.30 -1.73 37.76
C ALA A 278 -5.04 -0.99 39.08
N GLY A 279 -5.35 -1.65 40.21
CA GLY A 279 -5.23 -1.06 41.53
C GLY A 279 -6.12 0.20 41.69
N PRO A 280 -5.58 1.34 42.16
CA PRO A 280 -6.36 2.54 42.43
C PRO A 280 -6.66 3.39 41.19
N ARG A 281 -6.27 2.96 39.98
CA ARG A 281 -6.48 3.73 38.74
C ARG A 281 -7.20 2.90 37.68
N THR A 282 -8.02 3.59 36.89
CA THR A 282 -8.61 3.05 35.67
C THR A 282 -8.08 3.82 34.48
N ALA A 283 -7.51 3.08 33.52
CA ALA A 283 -6.98 3.58 32.28
C ALA A 283 -7.97 3.39 31.13
N TYR A 284 -8.08 4.40 30.28
CA TYR A 284 -8.94 4.42 29.11
C TYR A 284 -8.13 4.83 27.89
N THR A 285 -8.16 4.01 26.84
CA THR A 285 -7.64 4.41 25.52
C THR A 285 -8.70 5.24 24.80
N ARG A 286 -8.29 6.35 24.19
CA ARG A 286 -9.17 7.17 23.35
C ARG A 286 -8.47 7.50 22.03
N ASP A 287 -9.27 7.60 20.98
CA ASP A 287 -8.78 7.99 19.66
C ASP A 287 -8.39 9.47 19.68
N ARG A 288 -7.20 9.78 19.16
CA ARG A 288 -6.69 11.14 18.98
C ARG A 288 -6.06 11.30 17.60
N PRO A 289 -6.87 11.50 16.55
CA PRO A 289 -6.34 11.77 15.23
C PRO A 289 -5.57 13.08 15.24
N SER A 290 -4.44 13.12 14.54
CA SER A 290 -3.59 14.32 14.46
C SER A 290 -3.14 14.56 13.02
N PHE A 291 -2.81 15.82 12.71
CA PHE A 291 -2.25 16.17 11.41
C PHE A 291 -0.73 16.03 11.43
N ALA A 292 -0.20 15.01 10.74
CA ALA A 292 1.22 14.91 10.46
C ALA A 292 1.59 15.82 9.28
N GLY A 293 2.59 16.68 9.48
CA GLY A 293 3.07 17.61 8.45
C GLY A 293 1.99 18.57 7.91
N GLY A 294 0.97 18.86 8.73
CA GLY A 294 -0.13 19.79 8.39
C GLY A 294 -1.07 19.34 7.26
N ARG A 295 -0.90 18.13 6.71
CA ARG A 295 -1.63 17.67 5.52
C ARG A 295 -2.22 16.28 5.64
N TYR A 296 -1.62 15.42 6.45
CA TYR A 296 -2.05 14.03 6.57
C TYR A 296 -2.70 13.78 7.91
N LEU A 297 -3.96 13.36 7.90
CA LEU A 297 -4.64 12.93 9.11
C LEU A 297 -4.18 11.51 9.45
N VAL A 298 -3.50 11.36 10.59
CA VAL A 298 -2.95 10.09 11.06
C VAL A 298 -3.74 9.65 12.28
N PRO A 299 -4.16 8.36 12.35
CA PRO A 299 -4.75 7.83 13.56
C PRO A 299 -3.71 7.83 14.68
N GLY A 300 -4.12 8.29 15.86
CA GLY A 300 -3.35 8.21 17.08
C GLY A 300 -4.26 7.75 18.20
N GLU A 301 -3.65 7.24 19.26
CA GLU A 301 -4.32 6.87 20.49
C GLU A 301 -3.57 7.57 21.63
N ASP A 302 -4.32 8.09 22.60
CA ASP A 302 -3.76 8.48 23.90
C ASP A 302 -4.51 7.77 25.04
N GLN A 303 -3.86 7.75 26.19
CA GLN A 303 -4.37 7.09 27.39
C GLN A 303 -4.76 8.16 28.41
N ALA A 304 -5.99 8.08 28.90
CA ALA A 304 -6.47 8.87 30.03
C ALA A 304 -6.57 7.97 31.26
N GLU A 305 -6.02 8.42 32.39
CA GLU A 305 -6.08 7.69 33.65
C GLU A 305 -6.79 8.50 34.71
N VAL A 306 -7.78 7.89 35.34
CA VAL A 306 -8.55 8.48 36.43
C VAL A 306 -8.52 7.56 37.66
N ALA A 307 -8.72 8.14 38.84
CA ALA A 307 -8.79 7.37 40.08
C ALA A 307 -10.01 6.43 40.06
N SER A 308 -9.80 5.17 40.43
CA SER A 308 -10.83 4.13 40.48
C SER A 308 -11.61 4.22 41.79
N GLY A 309 -12.53 5.18 41.88
CA GLY A 309 -13.38 5.43 43.05
C GLY A 309 -14.84 4.97 42.91
N GLY A 310 -15.61 5.09 44.01
CA GLY A 310 -17.05 4.81 44.04
C GLY A 310 -17.87 5.50 42.94
N PRO A 311 -17.67 6.82 42.70
CA PRO A 311 -18.38 7.55 41.64
C PRO A 311 -18.12 7.00 40.24
N LEU A 312 -16.88 6.61 39.95
CA LEU A 312 -16.52 6.03 38.65
C LEU A 312 -17.15 4.64 38.46
N ARG A 313 -17.21 3.82 39.52
CA ARG A 313 -17.91 2.52 39.49
C ARG A 313 -19.40 2.70 39.24
N LEU A 314 -20.03 3.67 39.91
CA LEU A 314 -21.45 3.99 39.71
C LEU A 314 -21.72 4.42 38.26
N LEU A 315 -20.95 5.36 37.73
CA LEU A 315 -21.07 5.77 36.32
C LEU A 315 -20.82 4.60 35.36
N THR A 316 -19.87 3.72 35.68
CA THR A 316 -19.58 2.55 34.86
C THR A 316 -20.78 1.61 34.78
N HIS A 317 -21.41 1.33 35.92
CA HIS A 317 -22.60 0.50 35.98
C HIS A 317 -23.80 1.15 35.26
N LEU A 318 -24.07 2.43 35.52
CA LEU A 318 -25.19 3.15 34.90
C LEU A 318 -25.03 3.26 33.38
N ALA A 319 -23.80 3.39 32.88
CA ALA A 319 -23.49 3.53 31.47
C ALA A 319 -23.04 2.21 30.80
N GLU A 320 -23.43 1.04 31.33
CA GLU A 320 -23.28 -0.26 30.64
C GLU A 320 -24.03 -0.26 29.30
N ASN A 321 -25.20 0.37 29.28
CA ASN A 321 -25.99 0.70 28.09
C ASN A 321 -25.93 2.22 27.81
N PRO A 322 -26.26 2.69 26.59
CA PRO A 322 -26.25 4.12 26.28
C PRO A 322 -27.27 4.91 27.11
N VAL A 323 -26.83 5.93 27.86
CA VAL A 323 -27.67 6.78 28.74
C VAL A 323 -27.42 8.28 28.45
N PRO A 324 -28.45 9.14 28.35
CA PRO A 324 -28.27 10.58 28.19
C PRO A 324 -27.46 11.23 29.31
N LEU A 325 -26.67 12.26 28.98
CA LEU A 325 -25.82 12.94 29.96
C LEU A 325 -26.60 13.55 31.14
N PRO A 326 -27.77 14.21 30.94
CA PRO A 326 -28.56 14.76 32.06
C PRO A 326 -28.99 13.70 33.07
N ASP A 327 -29.32 12.50 32.61
CA ASP A 327 -29.68 11.38 33.49
C ASP A 327 -28.48 10.89 34.27
N LEU A 328 -27.31 10.73 33.63
CA LEU A 328 -26.07 10.37 34.33
C LEU A 328 -25.71 11.42 35.40
N THR A 329 -25.81 12.71 35.07
CA THR A 329 -25.56 13.81 36.01
C THR A 329 -26.53 13.78 37.18
N ARG A 330 -27.83 13.59 36.94
CA ARG A 330 -28.86 13.50 38.00
C ARG A 330 -28.60 12.34 38.96
N HIS A 331 -28.34 11.13 38.44
CA HIS A 331 -28.06 9.97 39.29
C HIS A 331 -26.74 10.13 40.07
N LEU A 332 -25.73 10.73 39.46
CA LEU A 332 -24.46 11.00 40.13
C LEU A 332 -24.63 12.05 41.25
N ALA A 333 -25.39 13.12 40.99
CA ALA A 333 -25.67 14.16 41.99
C ALA A 333 -26.39 13.59 43.21
N ALA A 334 -27.44 12.80 43.01
CA ALA A 334 -28.18 12.15 44.09
C ALA A 334 -27.31 11.17 44.91
N ALA A 335 -26.31 10.54 44.30
CA ALA A 335 -25.40 9.62 45.00
C ALA A 335 -24.25 10.31 45.73
N LEU A 336 -23.89 11.54 45.35
CA LEU A 336 -22.80 12.32 45.95
C LEU A 336 -23.29 13.28 47.03
N CYS A 337 -24.53 13.76 46.89
CA CYS A 337 -25.25 14.57 47.87
C CYS A 337 -26.51 13.79 48.27
N PRO A 338 -26.39 12.74 49.11
CA PRO A 338 -27.58 12.21 49.74
C PRO A 338 -28.24 13.37 50.49
N ASP A 339 -29.51 13.63 50.24
CA ASP A 339 -30.26 14.66 50.97
C ASP A 339 -30.02 14.44 52.47
N ASP A 340 -29.46 15.45 53.15
CA ASP A 340 -29.41 15.52 54.61
C ASP A 340 -30.86 15.74 55.11
N GLU A 341 -31.70 14.71 54.97
CA GLU A 341 -33.05 14.68 55.53
C GLU A 341 -33.23 13.37 56.29
N HIS A 342 -32.81 13.39 57.57
CA HIS A 342 -33.66 13.00 58.70
C HIS A 342 -32.93 13.33 60.01
N ASP A 343 -33.06 14.59 60.44
CA ASP A 343 -32.96 14.95 61.86
C ASP A 343 -33.96 16.09 62.15
N GLU A 344 -35.25 15.82 61.93
CA GLU A 344 -36.32 16.58 62.57
C GLU A 344 -37.40 15.61 63.10
N HIS A 345 -37.21 15.23 64.37
CA HIS A 345 -38.30 14.93 65.27
C HIS A 345 -38.20 15.82 66.51
N ASP A 346 -39.07 16.82 66.50
CA ASP A 346 -39.99 17.17 67.58
C ASP A 346 -39.45 17.96 68.78
N GLY A 347 -40.01 19.16 68.97
CA GLY A 347 -40.00 19.81 70.28
C GLY A 347 -40.08 21.34 70.32
N GLY A 348 -41.27 21.89 70.04
CA GLY A 348 -41.83 22.91 70.94
C GLY A 348 -41.65 24.38 70.62
N ASP A 349 -42.75 24.98 70.16
CA ASP A 349 -43.38 26.22 70.63
C ASP A 349 -42.50 27.41 71.08
N GLY A 350 -42.77 28.57 70.47
CA GLY A 350 -42.71 29.82 71.22
C GLY A 350 -42.51 31.10 70.42
N ASN A 351 -43.65 31.76 70.13
CA ASN A 351 -43.85 33.19 70.39
C ASN A 351 -43.33 34.23 69.36
N ASP A 352 -44.32 34.76 68.62
CA ASP A 352 -44.76 36.17 68.64
C ASP A 352 -43.78 37.31 68.26
N GLY A 353 -44.13 38.00 67.18
CA GLY A 353 -44.35 39.44 67.23
C GLY A 353 -43.30 40.38 66.64
N GLY A 354 -43.78 41.27 65.75
CA GLY A 354 -43.15 42.56 65.41
C GLY A 354 -42.51 42.59 64.03
N ASP A 355 -43.20 43.02 62.97
CA ASP A 355 -43.59 44.41 62.64
C ASP A 355 -42.43 45.29 62.14
N GLY A 356 -42.68 45.91 60.99
CA GLY A 356 -42.10 47.21 60.63
C GLY A 356 -40.89 47.23 59.71
N GLY A 357 -41.08 47.76 58.51
CA GLY A 357 -40.14 48.75 57.98
C GLY A 357 -39.64 48.55 56.56
N ASP A 358 -40.41 49.13 55.63
CA ASP A 358 -39.98 49.92 54.46
C ASP A 358 -38.48 50.11 54.18
N GLY A 359 -38.13 50.09 52.90
CA GLY A 359 -37.11 51.02 52.39
C GLY A 359 -36.26 50.54 51.22
N ASP A 360 -36.52 51.15 50.06
CA ASP A 360 -35.53 51.73 49.14
C ASP A 360 -34.69 50.85 48.19
N ASP A 361 -35.06 50.95 46.91
CA ASP A 361 -34.31 51.59 45.81
C ASP A 361 -32.78 51.48 45.70
N GLY A 362 -32.34 51.20 44.46
CA GLY A 362 -30.99 51.40 43.94
C GLY A 362 -30.44 50.11 43.30
N GLY A 363 -30.37 49.95 41.97
CA GLY A 363 -29.73 50.87 41.02
C GLY A 363 -28.24 50.57 40.96
N GLY A 364 -27.73 49.92 39.91
CA GLY A 364 -26.31 49.57 39.83
C GLY A 364 -25.89 48.83 38.57
N ASP A 365 -25.79 49.60 37.50
CA ASP A 365 -25.24 49.27 36.18
C ASP A 365 -23.70 49.08 36.21
N GLY A 366 -23.15 48.38 35.22
CA GLY A 366 -21.70 48.30 34.94
C GLY A 366 -21.28 46.95 34.34
N GLY A 367 -20.84 46.80 33.10
CA GLY A 367 -20.23 47.74 32.16
C GLY A 367 -18.70 47.51 32.08
N GLY A 368 -18.21 47.05 30.91
CA GLY A 368 -16.78 46.96 30.54
C GLY A 368 -16.37 45.56 30.09
N ALA A 369 -16.26 45.20 28.80
CA ALA A 369 -15.54 45.79 27.67
C ALA A 369 -14.01 45.86 27.85
N GLY A 370 -13.29 45.26 26.90
CA GLY A 370 -11.89 45.60 26.60
C GLY A 370 -10.94 44.40 26.58
N GLY A 371 -10.41 44.08 25.40
CA GLY A 371 -9.27 43.17 25.32
C GLY A 371 -8.95 42.61 23.94
N ASP A 372 -8.94 43.46 22.90
CA ASP A 372 -8.27 43.17 21.64
C ASP A 372 -6.82 42.71 21.87
N GLY A 373 -6.45 41.64 21.19
CA GLY A 373 -5.12 41.06 21.20
C GLY A 373 -4.76 40.55 19.82
N ASP A 374 -4.77 41.48 18.87
CA ASP A 374 -4.23 41.34 17.53
C ASP A 374 -2.75 40.93 17.61
N GLY A 375 -2.39 39.84 16.94
CA GLY A 375 -1.09 39.19 17.06
C GLY A 375 -0.66 38.59 15.74
N SER A 376 -0.55 39.45 14.73
CA SER A 376 0.05 39.21 13.43
C SER A 376 1.50 38.71 13.52
N GLY A 377 1.88 37.84 12.59
CA GLY A 377 3.28 37.52 12.25
C GLY A 377 3.47 36.02 12.03
N GLY A 378 3.84 35.50 10.87
CA GLY A 378 4.58 36.10 9.75
C GLY A 378 5.69 35.13 9.36
N GLY A 379 5.91 34.98 8.05
CA GLY A 379 7.12 34.37 7.47
C GLY A 379 7.10 32.84 7.49
N GLY A 380 7.12 32.16 6.35
CA GLY A 380 8.26 32.13 5.44
C GLY A 380 8.89 30.74 5.59
N GLY A 381 8.68 29.81 4.66
CA GLY A 381 9.45 29.78 3.43
C GLY A 381 10.52 28.69 3.54
N ARG A 382 10.22 27.52 2.98
CA ARG A 382 11.11 26.64 2.19
C ARG A 382 10.35 25.39 1.76
#